data_AF-A0A438FRX0-F1
#
_entry.id   AF-A0A438FRX0-F1
#
_cell.length_a   1.000
_cell.length_b   1.000
_cell.length_c   1.000
_cell.angle_alpha   90.00
_cell.angle_beta   90.00
_cell.angle_gamma   90.00
#
_symmetry.space_group_name_H-M   'P 1'
#
loop_
_entity.id
_entity.type
_entity.pdbx_description
1 polymer ?
#
loop_
_entity_poly.entity_id
_entity_poly.type
_entity_poly.pdbx_seq_one_letter_code
_entity_poly.pdbx_strand_id
1 'polypeptide(L)'
;MCIEKDLVINWEKCHFMATLGVVLGHIISRESIQDAKFIWTKACQEDFERLKSLLTTAPIVRPPNWSLPFELMCDASDYAVGAIPSQREDGKPYVVYYASKTLNDA
;
A
#
# COMPACT_ATOMS: atom_id res chain seq x y z
N MET A 1 -28.89 -12.90 -1.24
CA MET A 1 -27.99 -11.76 -1.46
C MET A 1 -26.59 -12.14 -1.96
N CYS A 2 -25.76 -12.98 -1.31
CA CYS A 2 -24.48 -13.42 -1.91
C CYS A 2 -24.67 -14.55 -2.95
N ILE A 3 -25.47 -15.57 -2.61
CA ILE A 3 -25.76 -16.72 -3.48
C ILE A 3 -26.54 -16.30 -4.75
N GLU A 4 -27.53 -15.42 -4.59
CA GLU A 4 -28.32 -14.89 -5.72
C GLU A 4 -27.51 -13.95 -6.65
N LYS A 5 -26.35 -13.49 -6.21
CA LYS A 5 -25.46 -12.59 -6.97
C LYS A 5 -24.18 -13.28 -7.42
N ASP A 6 -24.08 -14.59 -7.24
CA ASP A 6 -22.92 -15.41 -7.59
C ASP A 6 -21.60 -14.89 -6.96
N LEU A 7 -21.70 -14.36 -5.74
CA LEU A 7 -20.57 -13.88 -4.97
C LEU A 7 -20.04 -14.98 -4.05
N VAL A 8 -18.74 -15.28 -4.17
CA VAL A 8 -18.05 -16.27 -3.34
C VAL A 8 -17.38 -15.59 -2.15
N ILE A 9 -17.58 -16.16 -0.96
CA ILE A 9 -17.02 -15.64 0.29
C ILE A 9 -15.62 -16.24 0.49
N ASN A 10 -14.63 -15.40 0.83
CA ASN A 10 -13.30 -15.89 1.21
C ASN A 10 -13.31 -16.35 2.67
N TRP A 11 -13.29 -17.67 2.87
CA TRP A 11 -13.39 -18.28 4.20
C TRP A 11 -12.17 -18.00 5.11
N GLU A 12 -10.98 -17.77 4.55
CA GLU A 12 -9.76 -17.46 5.31
C GLU A 12 -9.75 -16.02 5.85
N LYS A 13 -10.53 -15.13 5.23
CA LYS A 13 -10.56 -13.68 5.56
C LYS A 13 -11.84 -13.25 6.28
N CYS A 14 -12.85 -14.12 6.36
CA CYS A 14 -14.12 -13.80 7.00
C CYS A 14 -14.15 -14.18 8.48
N HIS A 15 -14.65 -13.25 9.30
CA HIS A 15 -14.87 -13.46 10.73
C HIS A 15 -16.38 -13.53 10.97
N PHE A 16 -16.88 -14.70 11.39
CA PHE A 16 -18.30 -14.94 11.64
C PHE A 16 -18.59 -15.05 13.13
N MET A 17 -19.74 -14.52 13.55
CA MET A 17 -20.22 -14.59 14.94
C MET A 17 -19.22 -14.04 15.98
N ALA A 18 -18.34 -13.13 15.56
CA ALA A 18 -17.40 -12.47 16.45
C ALA A 18 -18.10 -11.37 17.26
N THR A 19 -17.73 -11.23 18.53
CA THR A 19 -18.20 -10.14 19.41
C THR A 19 -17.39 -8.85 19.22
N LEU A 20 -16.24 -8.95 18.55
CA LEU A 20 -15.32 -7.87 18.20
C LEU A 20 -14.77 -8.13 16.79
N GLY A 21 -14.72 -7.11 15.93
CA GLY A 21 -14.18 -7.25 14.56
C GLY A 21 -13.60 -5.94 14.03
N VAL A 22 -12.73 -6.01 13.02
CA VAL A 22 -12.19 -4.82 12.35
C VAL A 22 -12.82 -4.68 10.96
N VAL A 23 -13.45 -3.53 10.69
CA VAL A 23 -14.02 -3.21 9.37
C VAL A 23 -13.52 -1.83 8.97
N LEU A 24 -12.84 -1.75 7.83
CA LEU A 24 -12.28 -0.49 7.30
C LEU A 24 -11.40 0.28 8.31
N GLY A 25 -10.70 -0.44 9.19
CA GLY A 25 -9.84 0.18 10.22
C GLY A 25 -10.53 0.52 11.54
N HIS A 26 -11.86 0.35 11.62
CA HIS A 26 -12.60 0.57 12.86
C HIS A 26 -12.83 -0.74 13.59
N ILE A 27 -12.64 -0.74 14.92
CA ILE A 27 -13.04 -1.85 15.78
C ILE A 27 -14.55 -1.74 16.03
N ILE A 28 -15.28 -2.76 15.65
CA ILE A 28 -16.72 -2.89 15.85
C ILE A 28 -16.98 -3.87 16.99
N SER A 29 -17.69 -3.42 18.02
CA SER A 29 -18.29 -4.27 19.06
C SER A 29 -19.83 -4.18 19.01
N ARG A 30 -20.53 -4.90 19.88
CA ARG A 30 -22.00 -4.78 20.01
C ARG A 30 -22.45 -3.40 20.48
N GLU A 31 -21.60 -2.71 21.23
CA GLU A 31 -21.93 -1.50 21.97
C GLU A 31 -21.49 -0.23 21.23
N SER A 32 -20.40 -0.30 20.44
CA SER A 32 -19.84 0.88 19.78
C SER A 32 -18.96 0.52 18.58
N ILE A 33 -18.86 1.46 17.64
CA ILE A 33 -17.79 1.49 16.65
C ILE A 33 -16.71 2.39 17.26
N GLN A 34 -15.59 1.78 17.61
CA GLN A 34 -14.44 2.49 18.14
C GLN A 34 -13.41 2.61 17.04
N ASP A 35 -12.81 3.79 16.94
CA ASP A 35 -11.52 3.88 16.28
C ASP A 35 -10.55 3.01 17.05
N ALA A 36 -10.06 1.98 16.37
CA ALA A 36 -8.98 1.17 16.90
C ALA A 36 -7.84 2.11 17.23
N LYS A 37 -7.45 2.23 18.50
CA LYS A 37 -6.25 3.00 18.81
C LYS A 37 -5.08 2.27 18.16
N PHE A 38 -4.57 2.82 17.06
CA PHE A 38 -3.39 2.30 16.41
C PHE A 38 -2.18 2.61 17.29
N ILE A 39 -1.67 1.60 17.97
CA ILE A 39 -0.48 1.71 18.81
C ILE A 39 0.70 1.29 17.95
N TRP A 40 1.56 2.25 17.63
CA TRP A 40 2.82 1.95 16.95
C TRP A 40 3.75 1.20 17.90
N THR A 41 3.80 -0.12 17.75
CA THR A 41 4.65 -0.98 18.58
C THR A 41 6.06 -1.07 18.01
N LYS A 42 6.97 -1.65 18.79
CA LYS A 42 8.31 -1.98 18.29
C LYS A 42 8.26 -2.91 17.07
N ALA A 43 7.36 -3.90 17.07
CA ALA A 43 7.17 -4.79 15.94
C ALA A 43 6.73 -4.02 14.67
N CYS A 44 5.82 -3.04 14.82
CA CYS A 44 5.43 -2.17 13.71
C CYS A 44 6.63 -1.40 13.14
N GLN A 45 7.51 -0.88 14.00
CA GLN A 45 8.73 -0.20 13.55
C GLN A 45 9.66 -1.15 12.78
N GLU A 46 9.88 -2.35 13.30
CA GLU A 46 10.75 -3.37 12.68
C GLU A 46 10.21 -3.78 11.29
N ASP A 47 8.90 -4.00 11.17
CA ASP A 47 8.25 -4.30 9.90
C ASP A 47 8.30 -3.13 8.92
N PHE A 48 8.14 -1.89 9.40
CA PHE A 48 8.24 -0.69 8.57
C PHE A 48 9.65 -0.47 8.02
N GLU A 49 10.69 -0.66 8.85
CA GLU A 49 12.08 -0.61 8.38
C GLU A 49 12.39 -1.72 7.38
N ARG A 50 11.88 -2.93 7.63
CA ARG A 50 11.98 -4.04 6.67
C ARG A 50 11.33 -3.69 5.35
N LEU A 51 10.14 -3.09 5.36
CA LEU A 51 9.45 -2.69 4.14
C LEU A 51 10.25 -1.63 3.36
N LYS A 52 10.77 -0.60 4.04
CA LYS A 52 11.65 0.40 3.41
C LYS A 52 12.88 -0.24 2.78
N SER A 53 13.53 -1.15 3.48
CA SER A 53 14.69 -1.89 2.96
C SER A 53 14.33 -2.67 1.69
N LEU A 54 13.23 -3.42 1.70
CA LEU A 54 12.78 -4.16 0.50
C LEU A 54 12.49 -3.23 -0.68
N LEU A 55 11.78 -2.13 -0.44
CA LEU A 55 11.42 -1.17 -1.49
C LEU A 55 12.61 -0.39 -2.05
N THR A 56 13.72 -0.29 -1.34
CA THR A 56 14.91 0.48 -1.76
C THR A 56 16.05 -0.39 -2.28
N THR A 57 15.85 -1.71 -2.33
CA THR A 57 16.87 -2.66 -2.75
C THR A 57 16.44 -3.44 -3.99
N ALA A 58 17.41 -4.08 -4.64
CA ALA A 58 17.12 -5.01 -5.72
C ALA A 58 16.35 -6.23 -5.17
N PRO A 59 15.42 -6.82 -5.96
CA PRO A 59 15.17 -6.56 -7.38
C PRO A 59 14.11 -5.48 -7.65
N ILE A 60 13.58 -4.79 -6.61
CA ILE A 60 12.49 -3.82 -6.74
C ILE A 60 13.00 -2.53 -7.38
N VAL A 61 14.05 -1.94 -6.79
CA VAL A 61 14.74 -0.77 -7.34
C VAL A 61 16.01 -1.21 -8.06
N ARG A 62 16.20 -0.74 -9.30
CA ARG A 62 17.34 -1.08 -10.14
C ARG A 62 17.91 0.16 -10.83
N PRO A 63 19.20 0.14 -11.23
CA PRO A 63 19.75 1.17 -12.09
C PRO A 63 18.97 1.31 -13.41
N PRO A 64 18.90 2.52 -13.99
CA PRO A 64 18.27 2.71 -15.29
C PRO A 64 19.04 1.99 -16.40
N ASN A 65 18.30 1.38 -17.33
CA ASN A 65 18.80 0.92 -18.61
C ASN A 65 18.47 1.96 -19.68
N TRP A 66 19.46 2.73 -20.12
CA TRP A 66 19.26 3.84 -21.06
C TRP A 66 18.80 3.44 -22.47
N SER A 67 18.80 2.14 -22.80
CA SER A 67 18.26 1.61 -24.05
C SER A 67 16.76 1.32 -23.99
N LEU A 68 16.14 1.35 -22.80
CA LEU A 68 14.71 1.11 -22.60
C LEU A 68 13.95 2.42 -22.35
N PRO A 69 12.69 2.53 -22.81
CA PRO A 69 11.85 3.68 -22.48
C PRO A 69 11.51 3.72 -20.99
N PHE A 70 11.27 4.92 -20.48
CA PHE A 70 10.75 5.13 -19.13
C PHE A 70 9.22 5.21 -19.12
N GLU A 71 8.62 4.63 -18.09
CA GLU A 71 7.21 4.80 -17.72
C GLU A 71 7.16 5.60 -16.42
N LEU A 72 6.45 6.73 -16.43
CA LEU A 72 6.27 7.56 -15.24
C LEU A 72 4.90 7.28 -14.62
N MET A 73 4.88 6.80 -13.39
CA MET A 73 3.69 6.80 -12.56
C MET A 73 3.78 7.98 -11.60
N CYS A 74 2.78 8.82 -11.50
CA CYS A 74 2.77 9.95 -10.58
C CYS A 74 1.39 10.15 -9.97
N ASP A 75 1.40 10.68 -8.76
CA ASP A 75 0.20 11.13 -8.06
C ASP A 75 0.51 12.44 -7.35
N ALA A 76 -0.52 13.27 -7.14
CA ALA A 76 -0.37 14.58 -6.56
C ALA A 76 -1.53 14.88 -5.60
N SER A 77 -1.20 15.63 -4.56
CA SER A 77 -2.14 16.26 -3.64
C SER A 77 -1.91 17.77 -3.64
N ASP A 78 -2.76 18.50 -2.93
CA ASP A 78 -2.59 19.94 -2.71
C ASP A 78 -1.28 20.30 -2.00
N TYR A 79 -0.61 19.32 -1.36
CA TYR A 79 0.60 19.54 -0.57
C TYR A 79 1.88 19.01 -1.21
N ALA A 80 1.78 17.97 -2.03
CA ALA A 80 2.96 17.25 -2.52
C ALA A 80 2.67 16.44 -3.78
N VAL A 81 3.73 16.20 -4.55
CA VAL A 81 3.74 15.32 -5.71
C VAL A 81 4.66 14.14 -5.43
N GLY A 82 4.21 12.94 -5.78
CA GLY A 82 5.00 11.71 -5.83
C GLY A 82 5.12 11.23 -7.28
N ALA A 83 6.29 10.70 -7.63
CA ALA A 83 6.56 10.16 -8.97
C ALA A 83 7.51 8.96 -8.91
N ILE A 84 7.28 7.99 -9.78
CA ILE A 84 8.04 6.75 -9.90
C ILE A 84 8.43 6.57 -11.37
N PRO A 85 9.65 6.97 -11.75
CA PRO A 85 10.25 6.51 -12.99
C PRO A 85 10.48 4.99 -12.92
N SER A 86 9.92 4.27 -13.88
CA SER A 86 10.00 2.82 -14.01
C SER A 86 10.37 2.42 -15.44
N GLN A 87 10.82 1.19 -15.63
CA GLN A 87 11.12 0.62 -16.95
C GLN A 87 10.59 -0.80 -17.01
N ARG A 88 10.41 -1.35 -18.21
CA ARG A 88 9.95 -2.73 -18.42
C ARG A 88 11.06 -3.61 -18.96
N GLU A 89 11.25 -4.76 -18.32
CA GLU A 89 12.10 -5.85 -18.80
C GLU A 89 11.25 -7.13 -18.80
N ASP A 90 11.22 -7.85 -19.93
CA ASP A 90 10.35 -9.02 -20.15
C ASP A 90 8.86 -8.77 -19.83
N GLY A 91 8.38 -7.56 -20.15
CA GLY A 91 7.01 -7.13 -19.88
C GLY A 91 6.71 -6.78 -18.41
N LYS A 92 7.65 -7.01 -17.49
CA LYS A 92 7.52 -6.72 -16.06
C LYS A 92 8.12 -5.35 -15.73
N PRO A 93 7.37 -4.45 -15.05
CA PRO A 93 7.93 -3.18 -14.63
C PRO A 93 8.90 -3.38 -13.46
N TYR A 94 9.96 -2.58 -13.42
CA TYR A 94 10.81 -2.38 -12.25
C TYR A 94 11.01 -0.89 -11.98
N VAL A 95 11.24 -0.54 -10.73
CA VAL A 95 11.40 0.85 -10.31
C VAL A 95 12.84 1.27 -10.53
N VAL A 96 13.04 2.46 -11.10
CA VAL A 96 14.36 3.09 -11.16
C VAL A 96 14.59 3.97 -9.93
N TYR A 97 13.56 4.73 -9.54
CA TYR A 97 13.64 5.65 -8.42
C TYR A 97 12.25 6.00 -7.85
N TYR A 98 12.20 6.40 -6.58
CA TYR A 98 11.03 7.02 -5.95
C TYR A 98 11.32 8.50 -5.72
N ALA A 99 10.59 9.38 -6.39
CA ALA A 99 10.69 10.81 -6.21
C ALA A 99 9.47 11.35 -5.48
N SER A 100 9.69 12.29 -4.57
CA SER A 100 8.61 13.03 -3.90
C SER A 100 9.06 14.46 -3.65
N LYS A 101 8.15 15.42 -3.80
CA LYS A 101 8.42 16.83 -3.54
C LYS A 101 7.20 17.52 -2.95
N THR A 102 7.38 18.27 -1.86
CA THR A 102 6.37 19.16 -1.31
C THR A 102 6.19 20.38 -2.21
N LEU A 103 4.96 20.80 -2.40
CA LEU A 103 4.63 22.02 -3.14
C LEU A 103 4.90 23.24 -2.27
N ASN A 104 5.33 24.34 -2.90
CA ASN A 104 5.42 25.62 -2.21
C ASN A 104 4.01 26.25 -2.17
N ASP A 105 3.78 27.11 -1.18
CA ASP A 105 2.59 27.95 -1.16
C ASP A 105 2.52 28.80 -2.45
N ALA A 106 1.30 29.00 -2.94
CA ALA A 106 1.02 29.73 -4.18
C ALA A 106 1.20 31.25 -4.04
#